data_AF-A0A3D2G3Z4-F1
#
_entry.id   AF-A0A3D2G3Z4-F1
#
_cell.length_a   1.000
_cell.length_b   1.000
_cell.length_c   1.000
_cell.angle_alpha   90.00
_cell.angle_beta   90.00
_cell.angle_gamma   90.00
#
_symmetry.space_group_name_H-M   'P 1'
#
loop_
_entity.id
_entity.type
_entity.pdbx_description
1 polymer ?
#
loop_
_entity_poly.entity_id
_entity_poly.type
_entity_poly.pdbx_seq_one_letter_code
_entity_poly.pdbx_strand_id
1 'polypeptide(L)'
;QDKINAYMTLYTALVTISKAAAPMIPFMTEDIYQNLVRSIDKNAPESIHLCDFPTVNEKFVDKKLEEDMEAVLKVVVMGRACRNTANIKNRQPISTMFIKAPFTLSEFYQEIIEDELNVKKVVFTDDVRDFTTYTFKPQLRTVGPKYGKQLGGIQKTLASIDGNAAMDELKANGFIAFDVNGTEVKLAEEDLLIDISQKEGYVTEADNTVTVVLDTNLTEELIEEGFVYEVISKIQTMRKDSGFEVMDHIKVYISGNDRIAAVVEKNEKSIGEKVLADAFAYTAGGTHTKDWNVNGENVTIGVEKL
;
A
#
# COMPACT_ATOMS: atom_id res chain seq x y z
N GLN A 1 24.09 12.11 -5.00
CA GLN A 1 23.48 13.07 -5.95
C GLN A 1 21.97 13.19 -5.70
N ASP A 2 21.24 12.07 -5.62
CA ASP A 2 19.76 12.08 -5.51
C ASP A 2 19.20 12.78 -4.28
N LYS A 3 19.82 12.58 -3.10
CA LYS A 3 19.43 13.28 -1.86
C LYS A 3 19.53 14.81 -1.99
N ILE A 4 20.55 15.31 -2.69
CA ILE A 4 20.73 16.74 -2.93
C ILE A 4 19.67 17.24 -3.90
N ASN A 5 19.45 16.53 -5.00
CA ASN A 5 18.40 16.88 -5.97
C ASN A 5 17.02 16.94 -5.30
N ALA A 6 16.66 15.94 -4.49
CA ALA A 6 15.40 15.91 -3.75
C ALA A 6 15.25 17.11 -2.80
N TYR A 7 16.29 17.43 -2.03
CA TYR A 7 16.25 18.59 -1.14
C TYR A 7 16.18 19.92 -1.90
N MET A 8 16.90 20.06 -3.01
CA MET A 8 16.85 21.28 -3.82
C MET A 8 15.49 21.45 -4.49
N THR A 9 14.87 20.38 -5.00
CA THR A 9 13.53 20.42 -5.56
C THR A 9 12.50 20.78 -4.49
N LEU A 10 12.55 20.14 -3.32
CA LEU A 10 11.65 20.44 -2.20
C LEU A 10 11.81 21.89 -1.70
N TYR A 11 13.05 22.34 -1.52
CA TYR A 11 13.36 23.72 -1.16
C TYR A 11 12.76 24.70 -2.19
N THR A 12 13.01 24.46 -3.47
CA THR A 12 12.53 25.31 -4.56
C THR A 12 11.00 25.37 -4.56
N ALA A 13 10.32 24.22 -4.43
CA ALA A 13 8.87 24.14 -4.40
C ALA A 13 8.28 24.88 -3.18
N LEU A 14 8.79 24.61 -1.97
CA LEU A 14 8.30 25.23 -0.73
C LEU A 14 8.51 26.74 -0.71
N VAL A 15 9.68 27.22 -1.14
CA VAL A 15 9.98 28.66 -1.21
C VAL A 15 9.11 29.34 -2.26
N THR A 16 8.93 28.72 -3.43
CA THR A 16 8.10 29.29 -4.51
C THR A 16 6.64 29.38 -4.11
N ILE A 17 6.09 28.30 -3.52
CA ILE A 17 4.71 28.28 -3.00
C ILE A 17 4.54 29.31 -1.89
N SER A 18 5.52 29.43 -0.98
CA SER A 18 5.46 30.40 0.11
C SER A 18 5.45 31.84 -0.42
N LYS A 19 6.27 32.16 -1.43
CA LYS A 19 6.25 33.49 -2.07
C LYS A 19 4.91 33.76 -2.77
N ALA A 20 4.35 32.78 -3.48
CA ALA A 20 3.04 32.92 -4.13
C ALA A 20 1.90 33.11 -3.12
N ALA A 21 1.97 32.42 -1.97
CA ALA A 21 0.94 32.43 -0.94
C ALA A 21 1.09 33.57 0.08
N ALA A 22 2.21 34.31 0.08
CA ALA A 22 2.51 35.36 1.05
C ALA A 22 1.41 36.44 1.17
N PRO A 23 0.75 36.88 0.08
CA PRO A 23 -0.37 37.83 0.19
C PRO A 23 -1.61 37.28 0.92
N MET A 24 -1.75 35.95 1.01
CA MET A 24 -2.93 35.28 1.59
C MET A 24 -2.68 34.79 3.02
N ILE A 25 -1.48 34.28 3.32
CA ILE A 25 -1.13 33.66 4.60
C ILE A 25 0.20 34.21 5.14
N PRO A 26 0.30 35.54 5.36
CA PRO A 26 1.56 36.26 5.48
C PRO A 26 2.45 35.82 6.65
N PHE A 27 1.86 35.47 7.79
CA PHE A 27 2.62 35.05 8.97
C PHE A 27 3.21 33.65 8.82
N MET A 28 2.45 32.74 8.21
CA MET A 28 2.91 31.36 8.01
C MET A 28 4.02 31.30 6.96
N THR A 29 3.86 32.03 5.85
CA THR A 29 4.89 32.11 4.82
C THR A 29 6.15 32.84 5.29
N GLU A 30 6.00 33.85 6.15
CA GLU A 30 7.14 34.53 6.77
C GLU A 30 7.93 33.57 7.67
N ASP A 31 7.25 32.83 8.55
CA ASP A 31 7.91 31.85 9.41
C ASP A 31 8.64 30.76 8.60
N ILE A 32 7.98 30.20 7.58
CA ILE A 32 8.61 29.23 6.67
C ILE A 32 9.84 29.83 5.98
N TYR A 33 9.75 31.06 5.48
CA TYR A 33 10.85 31.73 4.78
C TYR A 33 12.03 32.03 5.71
N GLN A 34 11.78 32.49 6.94
CA GLN A 34 12.85 32.72 7.92
C GLN A 34 13.59 31.40 8.23
N ASN A 35 12.85 30.31 8.42
CA ASN A 35 13.42 29.01 8.75
C ASN A 35 14.14 28.34 7.57
N LEU A 36 13.63 28.45 6.34
CA LEU A 36 14.20 27.74 5.18
C LEU A 36 15.23 28.57 4.41
N VAL A 37 14.99 29.87 4.22
CA VAL A 37 15.84 30.73 3.39
C VAL A 37 16.86 31.46 4.26
N ARG A 38 16.41 32.22 5.26
CA ARG A 38 17.28 33.12 6.06
C ARG A 38 18.23 32.38 7.01
N SER A 39 17.88 31.16 7.41
CA SER A 39 18.77 30.29 8.19
C SER A 39 20.01 29.84 7.39
N ILE A 40 19.91 29.79 6.06
CA ILE A 40 20.96 29.33 5.14
C ILE A 40 21.65 30.52 4.47
N ASP A 41 20.88 31.47 3.93
CA ASP A 41 21.37 32.66 3.23
C ASP A 41 21.02 33.95 3.99
N LYS A 42 22.02 34.49 4.69
CA LYS A 42 21.92 35.75 5.45
C LYS A 42 21.83 37.00 4.57
N ASN A 43 22.04 36.90 3.26
CA ASN A 43 21.96 38.01 2.32
C ASN A 43 20.61 38.06 1.57
N ALA A 44 19.78 37.01 1.67
CA ALA A 44 18.43 37.01 1.11
C ALA A 44 17.57 38.13 1.73
N PRO A 45 16.52 38.64 1.05
CA PRO A 45 15.63 39.68 1.59
C PRO A 45 15.19 39.39 3.02
N GLU A 46 15.14 40.40 3.88
CA GLU A 46 14.90 40.21 5.33
C GLU A 46 13.52 39.63 5.66
N SER A 47 12.55 39.76 4.76
CA SER A 47 11.19 39.24 4.88
C SER A 47 10.72 38.71 3.52
N ILE A 48 9.84 37.70 3.54
CA ILE A 48 9.23 37.17 2.32
C ILE A 48 8.41 38.24 1.60
N HIS A 49 7.88 39.23 2.33
CA HIS A 49 7.08 40.33 1.81
C HIS A 49 7.90 41.37 1.03
N LEU A 50 9.23 41.22 1.04
CA LEU A 50 10.17 42.00 0.25
C LEU A 50 10.72 41.21 -0.95
N CYS A 51 10.23 39.99 -1.17
CA CYS A 51 10.57 39.20 -2.35
C CYS A 51 9.67 39.55 -3.53
N ASP A 52 10.20 39.40 -4.74
CA ASP A 52 9.40 39.42 -5.95
C ASP A 52 8.42 38.24 -5.98
N PHE A 53 7.25 38.49 -6.58
CA PHE A 53 6.29 37.44 -6.87
C PHE A 53 6.90 36.42 -7.85
N PRO A 54 6.71 35.10 -7.63
CA PRO A 54 7.37 34.09 -8.47
C PRO A 54 6.88 34.16 -9.92
N THR A 55 7.83 34.09 -10.85
CA THR A 55 7.57 34.09 -12.29
C THR A 55 7.57 32.68 -12.86
N VAL A 56 6.69 32.41 -13.82
CA VAL A 56 6.63 31.12 -14.52
C VAL A 56 7.90 30.90 -15.35
N ASN A 57 8.46 29.69 -15.26
CA ASN A 57 9.52 29.23 -16.16
C ASN A 57 8.98 28.08 -17.00
N GLU A 58 8.65 28.36 -18.27
CA GLU A 58 8.07 27.36 -19.18
C GLU A 58 8.98 26.15 -19.42
N LYS A 59 10.31 26.30 -19.22
CA LYS A 59 11.26 25.18 -19.36
C LYS A 59 11.10 24.10 -18.29
N PHE A 60 10.42 24.42 -17.18
CA PHE A 60 10.14 23.45 -16.10
C PHE A 60 8.78 22.78 -16.27
N VAL A 61 7.99 23.17 -17.26
CA VAL A 61 6.70 22.54 -17.54
C VAL A 61 6.93 21.31 -18.42
N ASP A 62 6.71 20.13 -17.86
CA ASP A 62 6.80 18.86 -18.56
C ASP A 62 5.46 18.12 -18.46
N LYS A 63 4.67 18.20 -19.54
CA LYS A 63 3.35 17.58 -19.60
C LYS A 63 3.39 16.07 -19.52
N LYS A 64 4.44 15.44 -20.06
CA LYS A 64 4.54 13.99 -20.02
C LYS A 64 4.82 13.51 -18.60
N LEU A 65 5.71 14.19 -17.90
CA LEU A 65 5.98 13.93 -16.48
C LEU A 65 4.72 14.12 -15.61
N GLU A 66 3.95 15.19 -15.85
CA GLU A 66 2.69 15.44 -15.14
C GLU A 66 1.68 14.28 -15.35
N GLU A 67 1.49 13.85 -16.60
CA GLU A 67 0.59 12.73 -16.94
C GLU A 67 1.05 11.40 -16.32
N ASP A 68 2.35 11.11 -16.36
CA ASP A 68 2.91 9.89 -15.78
C ASP A 68 2.76 9.88 -14.25
N MET A 69 3.00 11.01 -13.58
CA MET A 69 2.80 11.14 -12.13
C MET A 69 1.32 11.08 -11.72
N GLU A 70 0.41 11.59 -12.54
CA GLU A 70 -1.03 11.44 -12.30
C GLU A 70 -1.45 9.96 -12.38
N ALA A 71 -0.92 9.22 -13.36
CA ALA A 71 -1.12 7.78 -13.47
C ALA A 71 -0.55 7.01 -12.26
N VAL A 72 0.66 7.35 -11.79
CA VAL A 72 1.26 6.80 -10.57
C VAL A 72 0.35 7.03 -9.37
N LEU A 73 -0.08 8.28 -9.13
CA LEU A 73 -0.94 8.63 -8.00
C LEU A 73 -2.26 7.85 -8.04
N LYS A 74 -2.87 7.73 -9.22
CA LYS A 74 -4.10 6.96 -9.41
C LYS A 74 -3.91 5.50 -9.01
N VAL A 75 -2.86 4.85 -9.50
CA VAL A 75 -2.53 3.45 -9.16
C VAL A 75 -2.26 3.30 -7.67
N VAL A 76 -1.50 4.21 -7.05
CA VAL A 76 -1.19 4.18 -5.61
C VAL A 76 -2.47 4.29 -4.78
N VAL A 77 -3.40 5.17 -5.14
CA VAL A 77 -4.69 5.29 -4.44
C VAL A 77 -5.49 3.99 -4.51
N MET A 78 -5.57 3.37 -5.69
CA MET A 78 -6.25 2.09 -5.88
C MET A 78 -5.56 0.94 -5.12
N GLY A 79 -4.23 0.88 -5.15
CA GLY A 79 -3.46 -0.10 -4.38
C GLY A 79 -3.63 0.04 -2.86
N ARG A 80 -3.71 1.28 -2.35
CA ARG A 80 -4.05 1.55 -0.94
C ARG A 80 -5.47 1.09 -0.60
N ALA A 81 -6.43 1.25 -1.51
CA ALA A 81 -7.78 0.71 -1.34
C ALA A 81 -7.76 -0.82 -1.24
N CYS A 82 -7.03 -1.51 -2.14
CA CYS A 82 -6.84 -2.96 -2.04
C CYS A 82 -6.27 -3.39 -0.68
N ARG A 83 -5.23 -2.71 -0.19
CA ARG A 83 -4.64 -2.98 1.13
C ARG A 83 -5.63 -2.82 2.27
N ASN A 84 -6.42 -1.75 2.25
CA ASN A 84 -7.42 -1.49 3.28
C ASN A 84 -8.50 -2.57 3.29
N THR A 85 -8.98 -2.98 2.11
CA THR A 85 -9.94 -4.08 1.94
C THR A 85 -9.37 -5.42 2.42
N ALA A 86 -8.08 -5.68 2.16
CA ALA A 86 -7.36 -6.86 2.67
C ALA A 86 -7.00 -6.77 4.16
N ASN A 87 -7.18 -5.60 4.80
CA ASN A 87 -6.71 -5.29 6.16
C ASN A 87 -5.19 -5.52 6.35
N ILE A 88 -4.39 -5.26 5.31
CA ILE A 88 -2.92 -5.38 5.33
C ILE A 88 -2.29 -4.00 5.53
N LYS A 89 -1.53 -3.83 6.61
CA LYS A 89 -0.82 -2.57 6.90
C LYS A 89 0.26 -2.31 5.85
N ASN A 90 0.56 -1.03 5.56
CA ASN A 90 1.63 -0.68 4.61
C ASN A 90 3.03 -1.20 5.00
N ARG A 91 3.27 -1.44 6.31
CA ARG A 91 4.53 -2.00 6.80
C ARG A 91 4.71 -3.50 6.53
N GLN A 92 3.61 -4.22 6.24
CA GLN A 92 3.68 -5.61 5.80
C GLN A 92 3.98 -5.60 4.30
N PRO A 93 5.17 -6.02 3.84
CA PRO A 93 5.46 -6.09 2.41
C PRO A 93 4.58 -7.15 1.75
N ILE A 94 4.29 -6.91 0.47
CA ILE A 94 3.49 -7.78 -0.39
C ILE A 94 4.32 -8.19 -1.60
N SER A 95 4.08 -9.39 -2.14
CA SER A 95 4.79 -9.95 -3.29
C SER A 95 4.62 -9.10 -4.55
N THR A 96 3.42 -9.09 -5.12
CA THR A 96 3.18 -8.56 -6.46
C THR A 96 1.88 -7.78 -6.53
N MET A 97 1.90 -6.71 -7.31
CA MET A 97 0.70 -5.98 -7.71
C MET A 97 0.60 -6.00 -9.24
N PHE A 98 -0.58 -6.31 -9.75
CA PHE A 98 -0.87 -6.33 -11.17
C PHE A 98 -1.72 -5.12 -11.55
N ILE A 99 -1.40 -4.51 -12.68
CA ILE A 99 -2.10 -3.32 -13.19
C ILE A 99 -2.56 -3.61 -14.61
N LYS A 100 -3.84 -3.47 -14.87
CA LYS A 100 -4.41 -3.37 -16.21
C LYS A 100 -4.85 -1.94 -16.45
N ALA A 101 -4.25 -1.30 -17.46
CA ALA A 101 -4.51 0.09 -17.81
C ALA A 101 -4.25 0.32 -19.30
N PRO A 102 -4.83 1.37 -19.91
CA PRO A 102 -4.53 1.74 -21.30
C PRO A 102 -3.15 2.38 -21.49
N PHE A 103 -2.37 2.53 -20.42
CA PHE A 103 -1.04 3.10 -20.40
C PHE A 103 -0.06 2.13 -19.75
N THR A 104 1.23 2.39 -19.97
CA THR A 104 2.33 1.76 -19.24
C THR A 104 3.17 2.85 -18.60
N LEU A 105 3.91 2.47 -17.57
CA LEU A 105 4.84 3.34 -16.87
C LEU A 105 6.26 2.78 -17.02
N SER A 106 7.27 3.66 -17.09
CA SER A 106 8.66 3.22 -17.07
C SER A 106 9.01 2.58 -15.72
N GLU A 107 10.12 1.84 -15.69
CA GLU A 107 10.63 1.18 -14.47
C GLU A 107 10.77 2.18 -13.30
N PHE A 108 11.26 3.38 -13.57
CA PHE A 108 11.37 4.47 -12.58
C PHE A 108 10.04 4.78 -11.86
N TYR A 109 8.94 4.87 -12.60
CA TYR A 109 7.62 5.15 -11.99
C TYR A 109 7.02 3.91 -11.32
N GLN A 110 7.36 2.71 -11.80
CA GLN A 110 6.97 1.46 -11.16
C GLN A 110 7.64 1.32 -9.79
N GLU A 111 8.93 1.66 -9.67
CA GLU A 111 9.66 1.69 -8.39
C GLU A 111 9.00 2.64 -7.38
N ILE A 112 8.52 3.82 -7.83
CA ILE A 112 7.78 4.75 -6.95
C ILE A 112 6.50 4.08 -6.40
N ILE A 113 5.78 3.33 -7.24
CA ILE A 113 4.57 2.61 -6.83
C ILE A 113 4.92 1.48 -5.86
N GLU A 114 5.98 0.73 -6.15
CA GLU A 114 6.50 -0.35 -5.30
C GLU A 114 6.87 0.15 -3.91
N ASP A 115 7.60 1.27 -3.84
CA ASP A 115 8.01 1.89 -2.58
C ASP A 115 6.81 2.43 -1.79
N GLU A 116 5.92 3.19 -2.45
CA GLU A 116 4.77 3.80 -1.77
C GLU A 116 3.78 2.78 -1.23
N LEU A 117 3.63 1.67 -1.95
CA LEU A 117 2.78 0.57 -1.52
C LEU A 117 3.55 -0.51 -0.78
N ASN A 118 4.87 -0.48 -0.64
CA ASN A 118 5.63 -1.61 -0.09
C ASN A 118 5.22 -2.95 -0.74
N VAL A 119 5.30 -3.00 -2.06
CA VAL A 119 5.09 -4.18 -2.89
C VAL A 119 6.43 -4.50 -3.56
N LYS A 120 6.83 -5.78 -3.62
CA LYS A 120 8.14 -6.16 -4.18
C LYS A 120 8.21 -6.04 -5.69
N LYS A 121 7.07 -6.10 -6.37
CA LYS A 121 6.99 -6.03 -7.82
C LYS A 121 5.67 -5.48 -8.33
N VAL A 122 5.74 -4.57 -9.29
CA VAL A 122 4.61 -4.14 -10.11
C VAL A 122 4.66 -4.82 -11.48
N VAL A 123 3.52 -5.28 -11.97
CA VAL A 123 3.39 -5.94 -13.28
C VAL A 123 2.21 -5.37 -14.05
N PHE A 124 2.48 -4.77 -15.21
CA PHE A 124 1.42 -4.42 -16.16
C PHE A 124 0.97 -5.65 -16.95
N THR A 125 -0.34 -5.85 -17.05
CA THR A 125 -0.96 -7.00 -17.74
C THR A 125 -2.18 -6.57 -18.54
N ASP A 126 -2.40 -7.21 -19.70
CA ASP A 126 -3.58 -7.00 -20.53
C ASP A 126 -4.82 -7.74 -20.01
N ASP A 127 -4.61 -8.76 -19.18
CA ASP A 127 -5.67 -9.55 -18.59
C ASP A 127 -5.50 -9.72 -17.08
N VAL A 128 -6.62 -9.60 -16.37
CA VAL A 128 -6.74 -9.80 -14.92
C VAL A 128 -7.61 -11.01 -14.60
N ARG A 129 -8.09 -11.75 -15.62
CA ARG A 129 -8.87 -12.98 -15.45
C ARG A 129 -8.18 -14.03 -14.59
N ASP A 130 -6.86 -14.05 -14.56
CA ASP A 130 -6.10 -14.96 -13.70
C ASP A 130 -6.31 -14.67 -12.20
N PHE A 131 -6.73 -13.45 -11.86
CA PHE A 131 -6.90 -12.95 -10.48
C PHE A 131 -8.36 -12.65 -10.11
N THR A 132 -9.24 -12.58 -11.10
CA THR A 132 -10.68 -12.44 -10.90
C THR A 132 -11.38 -13.77 -11.16
N THR A 133 -12.51 -13.98 -10.53
CA THR A 133 -13.42 -15.08 -10.84
C THR A 133 -14.82 -14.55 -11.06
N TYR A 134 -15.71 -15.33 -11.64
CA TYR A 134 -17.12 -14.97 -11.78
C TYR A 134 -17.94 -15.61 -10.65
N THR A 135 -18.76 -14.81 -9.99
CA THR A 135 -19.78 -15.33 -9.08
C THR A 135 -21.12 -15.34 -9.78
N PHE A 136 -21.79 -16.48 -9.67
CA PHE A 136 -23.11 -16.69 -10.26
C PHE A 136 -24.14 -16.76 -9.15
N LYS A 137 -25.20 -15.96 -9.25
CA LYS A 137 -26.39 -16.06 -8.40
C LYS A 137 -27.60 -16.35 -9.28
N PRO A 138 -28.57 -17.17 -8.82
CA PRO A 138 -29.75 -17.44 -9.62
C PRO A 138 -30.65 -16.19 -9.69
N GLN A 139 -31.10 -15.85 -10.90
CA GLN A 139 -32.13 -14.83 -11.08
C GLN A 139 -33.48 -15.40 -10.65
N LEU A 140 -33.93 -15.03 -9.44
CA LEU A 140 -35.12 -15.63 -8.82
C LEU A 140 -36.39 -15.47 -9.67
N ARG A 141 -36.48 -14.42 -10.49
CA ARG A 141 -37.63 -14.17 -11.37
C ARG A 141 -37.81 -15.25 -12.44
N THR A 142 -36.72 -15.81 -12.97
CA THR A 142 -36.75 -16.79 -14.07
C THR A 142 -36.49 -18.21 -13.56
N VAL A 143 -35.58 -18.37 -12.59
CA VAL A 143 -35.22 -19.66 -11.99
C VAL A 143 -36.30 -20.16 -11.03
N GLY A 144 -36.98 -19.27 -10.30
CA GLY A 144 -38.02 -19.63 -9.34
C GLY A 144 -39.18 -20.44 -9.93
N PRO A 145 -39.80 -20.00 -11.04
CA PRO A 145 -40.85 -20.77 -11.72
C PRO A 145 -40.37 -22.10 -12.31
N LYS A 146 -39.12 -22.19 -12.80
CA LYS A 146 -38.56 -23.39 -13.44
C LYS A 146 -38.11 -24.45 -12.42
N TYR A 147 -37.43 -24.03 -11.35
CA TYR A 147 -36.66 -24.89 -10.45
C TYR A 147 -36.91 -24.60 -8.95
N GLY A 148 -38.10 -24.11 -8.59
CA GLY A 148 -38.39 -23.63 -7.24
C GLY A 148 -38.09 -24.61 -6.10
N LYS A 149 -38.23 -25.93 -6.33
CA LYS A 149 -37.90 -26.97 -5.32
C LYS A 149 -36.40 -27.19 -5.16
N GLN A 150 -35.61 -26.84 -6.17
CA GLN A 150 -34.17 -27.06 -6.26
C GLN A 150 -33.35 -25.78 -5.97
N LEU A 151 -34.02 -24.63 -5.77
CA LEU A 151 -33.38 -23.32 -5.57
C LEU A 151 -32.23 -23.33 -4.55
N GLY A 152 -32.42 -23.97 -3.39
CA GLY A 152 -31.37 -24.04 -2.36
C GLY A 152 -30.15 -24.85 -2.81
N GLY A 153 -30.36 -25.92 -3.60
CA GLY A 153 -29.28 -26.69 -4.20
C GLY A 153 -28.58 -25.94 -5.32
N ILE A 154 -29.34 -25.23 -6.18
CA ILE A 154 -28.79 -24.35 -7.22
C ILE A 154 -27.90 -23.27 -6.62
N GLN A 155 -28.37 -22.57 -5.58
CA GLN A 155 -27.58 -21.54 -4.89
C GLN A 155 -26.27 -22.12 -4.33
N LYS A 156 -26.33 -23.31 -3.72
CA LYS A 156 -25.16 -23.97 -3.17
C LYS A 156 -24.17 -24.37 -4.26
N THR A 157 -24.64 -24.96 -5.36
CA THR A 157 -23.78 -25.37 -6.47
C THR A 157 -23.13 -24.16 -7.15
N LEU A 158 -23.89 -23.12 -7.45
CA LEU A 158 -23.38 -21.89 -8.05
C LEU A 158 -22.39 -21.13 -7.14
N ALA A 159 -22.52 -21.25 -5.81
CA ALA A 159 -21.57 -20.65 -4.87
C ALA A 159 -20.23 -21.42 -4.80
N SER A 160 -20.20 -22.70 -5.19
CA SER A 160 -19.00 -23.55 -5.13
C SER A 160 -18.40 -23.88 -6.49
N ILE A 161 -19.01 -23.43 -7.58
CA ILE A 161 -18.54 -23.69 -8.95
C ILE A 161 -17.28 -22.89 -9.23
N ASP A 162 -16.40 -23.41 -10.09
CA ASP A 162 -15.34 -22.61 -10.68
C ASP A 162 -15.96 -21.57 -11.60
N GLY A 163 -15.94 -20.31 -11.16
CA GLY A 163 -16.54 -19.19 -11.87
C GLY A 163 -16.00 -18.97 -13.28
N ASN A 164 -14.69 -19.16 -13.48
CA ASN A 164 -14.08 -18.94 -14.79
C ASN A 164 -14.46 -20.07 -15.75
N ALA A 165 -14.38 -21.33 -15.30
CA ALA A 165 -14.82 -22.46 -16.11
C ALA A 165 -16.33 -22.38 -16.44
N ALA A 166 -17.15 -21.96 -15.48
CA ALA A 166 -18.58 -21.77 -15.67
C ALA A 166 -18.91 -20.63 -16.66
N MET A 167 -18.15 -19.53 -16.63
CA MET A 167 -18.28 -18.46 -17.63
C MET A 167 -17.88 -18.92 -19.02
N ASP A 168 -16.81 -19.71 -19.15
CA ASP A 168 -16.38 -20.28 -20.42
C ASP A 168 -17.42 -21.26 -20.98
N GLU A 169 -18.00 -22.12 -20.14
CA GLU A 169 -19.11 -23.00 -20.51
C GLU A 169 -20.33 -22.21 -20.98
N LEU A 170 -20.72 -21.17 -20.23
CA LEU A 170 -21.85 -20.30 -20.57
C LEU A 170 -21.65 -19.63 -21.94
N LYS A 171 -20.44 -19.15 -22.24
CA LYS A 171 -20.13 -18.54 -23.55
C LYS A 171 -20.08 -19.54 -24.69
N ALA A 172 -19.58 -20.75 -24.44
CA ALA A 172 -19.45 -21.79 -25.45
C ALA A 172 -20.80 -22.44 -25.80
N ASN A 173 -21.60 -22.76 -24.78
CA ASN A 173 -22.81 -23.58 -24.90
C ASN A 173 -24.11 -22.76 -24.76
N GLY A 174 -24.04 -21.54 -24.27
CA GLY A 174 -25.21 -20.68 -23.98
C GLY A 174 -25.88 -20.98 -22.63
N PHE A 175 -25.42 -21.98 -21.88
CA PHE A 175 -25.92 -22.36 -20.57
C PHE A 175 -24.84 -23.05 -19.73
N ILE A 176 -25.03 -23.04 -18.40
CA ILE A 176 -24.29 -23.88 -17.45
C ILE A 176 -25.18 -25.06 -17.06
N ALA A 177 -24.67 -26.28 -17.16
CA ALA A 177 -25.40 -27.49 -16.77
C ALA A 177 -24.80 -28.17 -15.54
N PHE A 178 -25.65 -28.53 -14.57
CA PHE A 178 -25.23 -29.31 -13.40
C PHE A 178 -26.41 -30.08 -12.79
N ASP A 179 -26.11 -31.14 -12.04
CA ASP A 179 -27.11 -31.92 -11.32
C ASP A 179 -27.38 -31.33 -9.92
N VAL A 180 -28.65 -31.21 -9.56
CA VAL A 180 -29.08 -30.89 -8.20
C VAL A 180 -30.06 -31.95 -7.73
N ASN A 181 -29.59 -32.84 -6.83
CA ASN A 181 -30.39 -33.91 -6.24
C ASN A 181 -31.05 -34.84 -7.29
N GLY A 182 -30.32 -35.20 -8.35
CA GLY A 182 -30.80 -36.07 -9.43
C GLY A 182 -31.67 -35.36 -10.48
N THR A 183 -31.75 -34.03 -10.43
CA THR A 183 -32.41 -33.19 -11.45
C THR A 183 -31.35 -32.43 -12.24
N GLU A 184 -31.29 -32.65 -13.56
CA GLU A 184 -30.45 -31.85 -14.46
C GLU A 184 -30.99 -30.42 -14.54
N VAL A 185 -30.20 -29.45 -14.11
CA VAL A 185 -30.49 -28.01 -14.18
C VAL A 185 -29.66 -27.40 -15.29
N LYS A 186 -30.30 -26.61 -16.16
CA LYS A 186 -29.64 -25.82 -17.22
C LYS A 186 -30.01 -24.36 -17.05
N LEU A 187 -29.02 -23.51 -16.80
CA LEU A 187 -29.20 -22.07 -16.60
C LEU A 187 -28.55 -21.30 -17.72
N ALA A 188 -29.36 -20.55 -18.48
CA ALA A 188 -28.86 -19.62 -19.49
C ALA A 188 -28.46 -18.27 -18.85
N GLU A 189 -27.86 -17.37 -19.61
CA GLU A 189 -27.42 -16.05 -19.12
C GLU A 189 -28.56 -15.25 -18.47
N GLU A 190 -29.77 -15.31 -19.02
CA GLU A 190 -30.98 -14.67 -18.46
C GLU A 190 -31.42 -15.23 -17.09
N ASP A 191 -30.98 -16.45 -16.77
CA ASP A 191 -31.26 -17.13 -15.51
C ASP A 191 -30.22 -16.83 -14.43
N LEU A 192 -29.18 -16.06 -14.76
CA LEU A 192 -28.02 -15.81 -13.92
C LEU A 192 -27.83 -14.31 -13.67
N LEU A 193 -27.49 -13.97 -12.44
CA LEU A 193 -26.84 -12.72 -12.08
C LEU A 193 -25.35 -13.02 -11.99
N ILE A 194 -24.58 -12.39 -12.87
CA ILE A 194 -23.14 -12.61 -13.01
C ILE A 194 -22.42 -11.38 -12.47
N ASP A 195 -21.66 -11.58 -11.40
CA ASP A 195 -20.80 -10.56 -10.81
C ASP A 195 -19.33 -10.98 -11.00
N ILE A 196 -18.46 -10.05 -11.36
CA ILE A 196 -17.00 -10.28 -11.26
C ILE A 196 -16.63 -10.18 -9.79
N SER A 197 -16.04 -11.23 -9.25
CA SER A 197 -15.52 -11.28 -7.88
C SER A 197 -14.01 -11.51 -7.88
N GLN A 198 -13.40 -11.33 -6.72
CA GLN A 198 -11.97 -11.54 -6.52
C GLN A 198 -11.70 -13.02 -6.28
N LYS A 199 -10.60 -13.56 -6.81
CA LYS A 199 -10.15 -14.91 -6.47
C LYS A 199 -9.57 -14.90 -5.06
N GLU A 200 -9.67 -16.02 -4.34
CA GLU A 200 -9.06 -16.13 -3.00
C GLU A 200 -7.56 -15.83 -3.06
N GLY A 201 -7.06 -15.07 -2.08
CA GLY A 201 -5.68 -14.59 -2.04
C GLY A 201 -5.41 -13.37 -2.92
N TYR A 202 -6.41 -12.81 -3.61
CA TYR A 202 -6.27 -11.58 -4.38
C TYR A 202 -7.31 -10.54 -3.97
N VAL A 203 -6.93 -9.27 -4.02
CA VAL A 203 -7.86 -8.15 -3.86
C VAL A 203 -7.78 -7.24 -5.06
N THR A 204 -8.93 -6.92 -5.64
CA THR A 204 -9.04 -6.13 -6.87
C THR A 204 -9.80 -4.84 -6.60
N GLU A 205 -9.22 -3.73 -7.02
CA GLU A 205 -9.88 -2.43 -7.11
C GLU A 205 -9.93 -2.03 -8.59
N ALA A 206 -11.08 -1.61 -9.07
CA ALA A 206 -11.26 -1.26 -10.47
C ALA A 206 -12.10 0.00 -10.62
N ASP A 207 -11.71 0.84 -11.59
CA ASP A 207 -12.57 1.87 -12.14
C ASP A 207 -12.84 1.62 -13.63
N ASN A 208 -13.45 2.59 -14.32
CA ASN A 208 -13.82 2.45 -15.73
C ASN A 208 -12.63 2.25 -16.69
N THR A 209 -11.40 2.49 -16.25
CA THR A 209 -10.19 2.56 -17.10
C THR A 209 -9.03 1.75 -16.57
N VAL A 210 -8.89 1.62 -15.26
CA VAL A 210 -7.76 0.98 -14.59
C VAL A 210 -8.29 -0.11 -13.68
N THR A 211 -7.58 -1.23 -13.61
CA THR A 211 -7.80 -2.29 -12.64
C THR A 211 -6.49 -2.60 -11.95
N VAL A 212 -6.49 -2.57 -10.63
CA VAL A 212 -5.35 -2.91 -9.78
C VAL A 212 -5.71 -4.15 -9.00
N VAL A 213 -4.82 -5.14 -9.04
CA VAL A 213 -4.95 -6.40 -8.31
C VAL A 213 -3.74 -6.55 -7.39
N LEU A 214 -3.98 -6.80 -6.12
CA LEU A 214 -2.96 -7.06 -5.12
C LEU A 214 -2.95 -8.56 -4.77
N ASP A 215 -1.79 -9.20 -4.87
CA ASP A 215 -1.57 -10.55 -4.35
C ASP A 215 -1.43 -10.48 -2.83
N THR A 216 -2.37 -11.05 -2.09
CA THR A 216 -2.39 -11.01 -0.62
C THR A 216 -1.82 -12.27 0.02
N ASN A 217 -1.28 -13.19 -0.77
CA ASN A 217 -0.63 -14.40 -0.28
C ASN A 217 0.74 -14.05 0.32
N LEU A 218 0.83 -14.06 1.65
CA LEU A 218 2.08 -13.74 2.35
C LEU A 218 2.92 -15.00 2.56
N THR A 219 4.14 -14.99 2.02
CA THR A 219 5.15 -16.00 2.33
C THR A 219 5.72 -15.78 3.74
N GLU A 220 6.37 -16.80 4.30
CA GLU A 220 7.03 -16.67 5.62
C GLU A 220 8.08 -15.56 5.63
N GLU A 221 8.81 -15.38 4.53
CA GLU A 221 9.80 -14.31 4.35
C GLU A 221 9.16 -12.92 4.38
N LEU A 222 8.03 -12.72 3.69
CA LEU A 222 7.30 -11.45 3.71
C LEU A 222 6.75 -11.17 5.11
N ILE A 223 6.24 -12.19 5.81
CA ILE A 223 5.75 -12.05 7.19
C ILE A 223 6.88 -11.63 8.12
N GLU A 224 8.05 -12.29 8.03
CA GLU A 224 9.24 -11.95 8.81
C GLU A 224 9.67 -10.51 8.56
N GLU A 225 9.75 -10.09 7.30
CA GLU A 225 10.10 -8.71 6.95
C GLU A 225 9.07 -7.71 7.50
N GLY A 226 7.77 -8.07 7.50
CA GLY A 226 6.72 -7.28 8.13
C GLY A 226 6.91 -7.10 9.64
N PHE A 227 7.35 -8.14 10.35
CA PHE A 227 7.73 -8.05 11.76
C PHE A 227 8.93 -7.11 11.95
N VAL A 228 9.97 -7.22 11.11
CA VAL A 228 11.14 -6.35 11.15
C VAL A 228 10.75 -4.88 11.03
N TYR A 229 9.93 -4.51 10.04
CA TYR A 229 9.46 -3.13 9.87
C TYR A 229 8.60 -2.63 11.05
N GLU A 230 7.76 -3.50 11.62
CA GLU A 230 6.94 -3.14 12.77
C GLU A 230 7.81 -2.91 14.02
N VAL A 231 8.84 -3.74 14.25
CA VAL A 231 9.82 -3.57 15.34
C VAL A 231 10.58 -2.25 15.18
N ILE A 232 11.13 -1.96 13.99
CA ILE A 232 11.80 -0.69 13.68
C ILE A 232 10.87 0.49 14.01
N SER A 233 9.60 0.42 13.60
CA SER A 233 8.61 1.46 13.90
C SER A 233 8.40 1.67 15.40
N LYS A 234 8.35 0.58 16.20
CA LYS A 234 8.21 0.69 17.66
C LYS A 234 9.44 1.30 18.31
N ILE A 235 10.63 0.86 17.92
CA ILE A 235 11.89 1.42 18.42
C ILE A 235 11.97 2.92 18.09
N GLN A 236 11.66 3.32 16.85
CA GLN A 236 11.68 4.73 16.46
C GLN A 236 10.65 5.57 17.22
N THR A 237 9.46 5.02 17.47
CA THR A 237 8.44 5.67 18.32
C THR A 237 8.97 5.84 19.74
N MET A 238 9.61 4.81 20.31
CA MET A 238 10.20 4.88 21.64
C MET A 238 11.34 5.89 21.72
N ARG A 239 12.21 6.00 20.70
CA ARG A 239 13.26 7.02 20.63
C ARG A 239 12.66 8.43 20.72
N LYS A 240 11.62 8.69 19.92
CA LYS A 240 10.90 9.97 19.94
C LYS A 240 10.25 10.25 21.29
N ASP A 241 9.53 9.28 21.85
CA ASP A 241 8.83 9.41 23.13
C ASP A 241 9.81 9.62 24.30
N SER A 242 11.03 9.09 24.18
CA SER A 242 12.11 9.23 25.16
C SER A 242 12.95 10.50 24.96
N GLY A 243 12.62 11.34 23.97
CA GLY A 243 13.34 12.58 23.68
C GLY A 243 14.74 12.39 23.09
N PHE A 244 15.01 11.25 22.46
CA PHE A 244 16.31 10.98 21.84
C PHE A 244 16.46 11.78 20.55
N GLU A 245 17.68 12.20 20.25
CA GLU A 245 17.99 12.83 18.98
C GLU A 245 18.09 11.79 17.85
N VAL A 246 17.93 12.25 16.61
CA VAL A 246 17.96 11.37 15.43
C VAL A 246 19.30 10.64 15.29
N MET A 247 20.39 11.25 15.76
CA MET A 247 21.76 10.73 15.66
C MET A 247 22.20 9.90 16.87
N ASP A 248 21.37 9.76 17.90
CA ASP A 248 21.76 9.05 19.11
C ASP A 248 21.94 7.54 18.85
N HIS A 249 23.02 6.96 19.37
CA HIS A 249 23.21 5.52 19.36
C HIS A 249 22.51 4.88 20.56
N ILE A 250 21.93 3.70 20.37
CA ILE A 250 21.12 3.02 21.40
C ILE A 250 21.50 1.56 21.56
N LYS A 251 21.11 1.00 22.71
CA LYS A 251 20.98 -0.43 22.95
C LYS A 251 19.50 -0.81 23.03
N VAL A 252 19.14 -1.90 22.37
CA VAL A 252 17.75 -2.39 22.30
C VAL A 252 17.61 -3.67 23.12
N TYR A 253 16.54 -3.77 23.89
CA TYR A 253 16.20 -4.92 24.71
C TYR A 253 14.89 -5.52 24.20
N ILE A 254 14.85 -6.83 23.98
CA ILE A 254 13.65 -7.57 23.51
C ILE A 254 13.35 -8.69 24.49
N SER A 255 12.11 -8.76 24.98
CA SER A 255 11.69 -9.82 25.91
C SER A 255 10.19 -10.11 25.84
N GLY A 256 9.76 -11.23 26.42
CA GLY A 256 8.34 -11.59 26.52
C GLY A 256 7.75 -12.24 25.27
N ASN A 257 8.52 -12.41 24.19
CA ASN A 257 8.08 -13.13 22.98
C ASN A 257 9.26 -13.74 22.21
N ASP A 258 9.39 -15.06 22.24
CA ASP A 258 10.49 -15.80 21.62
C ASP A 258 10.49 -15.69 20.09
N ARG A 259 9.30 -15.60 19.49
CA ARG A 259 9.16 -15.44 18.04
C ARG A 259 9.72 -14.10 17.58
N ILE A 260 9.33 -13.00 18.24
CA ILE A 260 9.86 -11.68 17.92
C ILE A 260 11.35 -11.59 18.25
N ALA A 261 11.80 -12.18 19.37
CA ALA A 261 13.21 -12.25 19.70
C ALA A 261 14.04 -12.92 18.59
N ALA A 262 13.59 -14.08 18.09
CA ALA A 262 14.26 -14.79 16.99
C ALA A 262 14.28 -13.99 15.68
N VAL A 263 13.18 -13.29 15.35
CA VAL A 263 13.13 -12.41 14.17
C VAL A 263 14.13 -11.26 14.29
N VAL A 264 14.22 -10.63 15.46
CA VAL A 264 15.18 -9.55 15.72
C VAL A 264 16.61 -10.08 15.67
N GLU A 265 16.87 -11.23 16.28
CA GLU A 265 18.19 -11.88 16.28
C GLU A 265 18.69 -12.18 14.87
N LYS A 266 17.83 -12.73 14.02
CA LYS A 266 18.15 -12.99 12.62
C LYS A 266 18.42 -11.71 11.82
N ASN A 267 17.87 -10.56 12.24
CA ASN A 267 17.86 -9.31 11.47
C ASN A 267 18.56 -8.13 12.19
N GLU A 268 19.37 -8.38 13.23
CA GLU A 268 19.96 -7.33 14.07
C GLU A 268 20.69 -6.26 13.26
N LYS A 269 21.48 -6.67 12.27
CA LYS A 269 22.23 -5.73 11.42
C LYS A 269 21.31 -4.77 10.66
N SER A 270 20.28 -5.30 10.01
CA SER A 270 19.32 -4.52 9.22
C SER A 270 18.49 -3.57 10.10
N ILE A 271 18.07 -4.04 11.28
CA ILE A 271 17.35 -3.22 12.26
C ILE A 271 18.28 -2.14 12.81
N GLY A 272 19.49 -2.52 13.23
CA GLY A 272 20.49 -1.66 13.84
C GLY A 272 20.90 -0.50 12.94
N GLU A 273 21.14 -0.76 11.65
CA GLU A 273 21.43 0.28 10.66
C GLU A 273 20.28 1.31 10.53
N LYS A 274 19.02 0.87 10.62
CA LYS A 274 17.84 1.73 10.50
C LYS A 274 17.50 2.51 11.77
N VAL A 275 17.92 2.04 12.94
CA VAL A 275 17.58 2.64 14.24
C VAL A 275 18.79 3.10 15.05
N LEU A 276 19.99 3.08 14.47
CA LEU A 276 21.27 3.37 15.14
C LEU A 276 21.43 2.57 16.45
N ALA A 277 21.11 1.27 16.40
CA ALA A 277 21.34 0.38 17.54
C ALA A 277 22.69 -0.33 17.41
N ASP A 278 23.53 -0.18 18.42
CA ASP A 278 24.88 -0.79 18.44
C ASP A 278 24.87 -2.16 19.14
N ALA A 279 23.83 -2.47 19.90
CA ALA A 279 23.69 -3.74 20.60
C ALA A 279 22.22 -4.12 20.82
N PHE A 280 21.98 -5.43 20.84
CA PHE A 280 20.71 -6.04 21.20
C PHE A 280 20.88 -6.96 22.42
N ALA A 281 19.86 -7.06 23.25
CA ALA A 281 19.81 -7.98 24.38
C ALA A 281 18.44 -8.65 24.46
N TYR A 282 18.42 -9.99 24.56
CA TYR A 282 17.20 -10.80 24.59
C TYR A 282 16.71 -11.06 26.01
N THR A 283 16.66 -9.99 26.79
CA THR A 283 16.24 -9.97 28.20
C THR A 283 15.48 -8.68 28.48
N ALA A 284 14.70 -8.64 29.56
CA ALA A 284 14.11 -7.39 30.03
C ALA A 284 15.23 -6.38 30.41
N GLY A 285 15.05 -5.11 30.05
CA GLY A 285 16.02 -4.05 30.31
C GLY A 285 15.72 -2.75 29.55
N GLY A 286 16.66 -1.81 29.64
CA GLY A 286 16.58 -0.49 29.05
C GLY A 286 16.04 0.58 30.00
N THR A 287 16.41 1.84 29.74
CA THR A 287 15.93 2.99 30.53
C THR A 287 14.46 3.28 30.26
N HIS A 288 14.01 3.02 29.04
CA HIS A 288 12.62 3.19 28.62
C HIS A 288 12.10 1.87 28.06
N THR A 289 11.15 1.26 28.76
CA THR A 289 10.58 -0.05 28.41
C THR A 289 9.07 0.07 28.22
N LYS A 290 8.52 -0.61 27.21
CA LYS A 290 7.09 -0.60 26.92
C LYS A 290 6.65 -1.89 26.22
N ASP A 291 5.42 -2.32 26.50
CA ASP A 291 4.78 -3.42 25.80
C ASP A 291 4.17 -2.94 24.48
N TRP A 292 4.39 -3.74 23.44
CA TRP A 292 3.94 -3.48 22.09
C TRP A 292 3.25 -4.69 21.50
N ASN A 293 2.22 -4.43 20.69
CA ASN A 293 1.70 -5.41 19.75
C ASN A 293 2.41 -5.22 18.40
N VAL A 294 3.14 -6.24 17.98
CA VAL A 294 3.84 -6.32 16.70
C VAL A 294 3.09 -7.34 15.86
N ASN A 295 2.15 -6.87 15.02
CA ASN A 295 1.34 -7.70 14.13
C ASN A 295 0.65 -8.91 14.81
N GLY A 296 0.05 -8.69 15.97
CA GLY A 296 -0.64 -9.73 16.75
C GLY A 296 0.21 -10.36 17.84
N GLU A 297 1.54 -10.23 17.76
CA GLU A 297 2.48 -10.73 18.77
C GLU A 297 2.73 -9.66 19.84
N ASN A 298 2.46 -9.95 21.11
CA ASN A 298 2.78 -9.04 22.20
C ASN A 298 4.23 -9.26 22.63
N VAL A 299 5.00 -8.17 22.72
CA VAL A 299 6.43 -8.19 23.07
C VAL A 299 6.77 -6.95 23.90
N THR A 300 7.70 -7.09 24.85
CA THR A 300 8.24 -5.99 25.62
C THR A 300 9.54 -5.51 24.96
N ILE A 301 9.59 -4.24 24.57
CA ILE A 301 10.78 -3.60 23.97
C ILE A 301 11.32 -2.56 24.94
N GLY A 302 12.63 -2.55 25.13
CA GLY A 302 13.37 -1.53 25.88
C GLY A 302 14.39 -0.81 25.01
N VAL A 303 14.58 0.48 25.25
CA VAL A 303 15.65 1.29 24.64
C VAL A 303 16.46 2.03 25.70
N GLU A 304 17.76 2.12 25.48
CA GLU A 304 18.73 2.83 26.32
C GLU A 304 19.69 3.59 25.41
N LYS A 305 19.89 4.89 25.69
CA LYS A 305 20.88 5.70 24.99
C LYS A 305 22.28 5.33 25.47
N LEU A 306 23.22 5.20 24.54
CA LEU A 306 24.64 4.93 24.82
C LEU A 306 25.43 6.23 25.02
#